data_AF-A0A9P0QI35-F1
#
_entry.id   AF-A0A9P0QI35-F1
#
_cell.length_a   1.000
_cell.length_b   1.000
_cell.length_c   1.000
_cell.angle_alpha   90.00
_cell.angle_beta   90.00
_cell.angle_gamma   90.00
#
_symmetry.space_group_name_H-M   'P 1'
#
loop_
_entity.id
_entity.type
_entity.pdbx_description
1 polymer ?
#
loop_
_entity_poly.entity_id
_entity_poly.type
_entity_poly.pdbx_seq_one_letter_code
_entity_poly.pdbx_strand_id
1 'polypeptide(L)'
;MSSSRLNMSVPNKIIITDLQEDDSGPYTCVASSRFGKAVWTGYLLVANPKNPNINFFKAPEAAMLPGAPGRPHALNQSEGSVTITWGLITKLGLLVSWGTR
;
A
#
# COMPACT_ATOMS: atom_id res chain seq x y z
N MET A 1 16.52 4.61 19.96
CA MET A 1 17.65 5.30 19.32
C MET A 1 17.11 6.06 18.12
N SER A 2 17.05 7.38 18.17
CA SER A 2 16.56 8.19 17.05
C SER A 2 17.61 8.14 15.94
N SER A 3 17.36 7.36 14.89
CA SER A 3 18.27 7.26 13.75
C SER A 3 18.29 8.60 13.02
N SER A 4 19.41 9.32 13.10
CA SER A 4 19.69 10.59 12.40
C SER A 4 19.61 10.47 10.87
N ARG A 5 19.44 9.26 10.35
CA ARG A 5 19.31 8.90 8.93
C ARG A 5 17.87 8.93 8.40
N LEU A 6 16.88 9.02 9.29
CA LEU A 6 15.47 9.08 8.92
C LEU A 6 15.02 10.54 8.82
N ASN A 7 14.60 10.94 7.61
CA ASN A 7 14.07 12.26 7.38
C ASN A 7 12.58 12.18 6.98
N MET A 8 11.74 12.82 7.79
CA MET A 8 10.29 12.96 7.60
C MET A 8 9.86 14.42 7.38
N SER A 9 10.80 15.30 7.00
CA SER A 9 10.51 16.73 6.75
C SER A 9 9.56 16.96 5.58
N VAL A 10 9.41 15.97 4.70
CA VAL A 10 8.52 16.03 3.54
C VAL A 10 7.18 15.38 3.90
N PRO A 11 6.05 16.09 3.82
CA PRO A 11 4.75 15.48 4.03
C PRO A 11 4.53 14.34 3.03
N ASN A 12 3.97 13.23 3.51
CA ASN A 12 3.70 12.02 2.74
C ASN A 12 4.94 11.23 2.26
N LYS A 13 6.14 11.50 2.79
CA LYS A 13 7.34 10.75 2.40
C LYS A 13 8.28 10.51 3.58
N ILE A 14 8.90 9.34 3.60
CA ILE A 14 10.07 9.04 4.43
C ILE A 14 11.29 8.89 3.54
N ILE A 15 12.41 9.49 3.94
CA ILE A 15 13.70 9.35 3.28
C ILE A 15 14.65 8.71 4.28
N ILE A 16 15.27 7.60 3.88
CA ILE A 16 16.28 6.89 4.67
C ILE A 16 17.61 7.03 3.91
N THR A 17 18.57 7.74 4.51
CA THR A 17 19.93 7.83 3.95
C THR A 17 20.80 6.72 4.50
N ASP A 18 21.84 6.33 3.75
CA ASP A 18 22.83 5.33 4.19
C ASP A 18 22.17 4.04 4.72
N LEU A 19 21.39 3.38 3.85
CA LEU A 19 20.66 2.14 4.14
C LEU A 19 21.59 1.04 4.67
N GLN A 20 21.20 0.43 5.78
CA GLN A 20 21.89 -0.67 6.45
C GLN A 20 20.94 -1.86 6.61
N GLU A 21 21.49 -3.07 6.78
CA GLU A 21 20.66 -4.28 6.92
C GLU A 21 19.72 -4.20 8.14
N ASP A 22 20.15 -3.53 9.21
CA ASP A 22 19.36 -3.26 10.42
C ASP A 22 18.16 -2.31 10.20
N ASP A 23 18.09 -1.60 9.07
CA ASP A 23 16.91 -0.80 8.71
C ASP A 23 15.77 -1.67 8.15
N SER A 24 16.01 -2.96 7.95
CA SER A 24 14.99 -3.91 7.50
C SER A 24 13.91 -4.09 8.56
N GLY A 25 12.65 -4.06 8.13
CA GLY A 25 11.52 -4.24 9.03
C GLY A 25 10.23 -3.61 8.52
N PRO A 26 9.16 -3.66 9.33
CA PRO A 26 7.89 -3.05 9.00
C PRO A 26 7.93 -1.52 9.18
N TYR A 27 7.47 -0.80 8.16
CA TYR A 27 7.27 0.64 8.18
C TYR A 27 5.77 0.93 8.06
N THR A 28 5.23 1.66 9.04
CA THR A 28 3.80 1.98 9.11
C THR A 28 3.57 3.45 8.83
N CYS A 29 2.79 3.74 7.78
CA CYS A 29 2.24 5.05 7.50
C CYS A 29 0.90 5.22 8.24
N VAL A 30 0.75 6.35 8.93
CA VAL A 30 -0.48 6.72 9.62
C VAL A 30 -0.96 8.07 9.08
N ALA A 31 -2.08 8.06 8.38
CA ALA A 31 -2.78 9.26 7.96
C ALA A 31 -3.93 9.52 8.93
N SER A 32 -3.94 10.68 9.61
CA SER A 32 -4.97 11.04 10.57
C SER A 32 -5.66 12.34 10.18
N SER A 33 -6.97 12.39 10.37
CA SER A 33 -7.82 13.56 10.18
C SER A 33 -8.83 13.66 11.32
N ARG A 34 -9.57 14.77 11.41
CA ARG A 34 -10.66 14.95 12.38
C ARG A 34 -11.77 13.88 12.28
N PHE A 35 -11.84 13.17 11.15
CA PHE A 35 -12.88 12.19 10.85
C PHE A 35 -12.40 10.74 10.99
N GLY A 36 -11.12 10.52 11.30
CA GLY A 36 -10.60 9.16 11.46
C GLY A 36 -9.12 9.03 11.12
N LYS A 37 -8.65 7.78 11.14
CA LYS A 37 -7.27 7.39 10.93
C LYS A 37 -7.19 6.22 9.96
N ALA A 38 -6.37 6.36 8.93
CA ALA A 38 -5.99 5.29 8.01
C ALA A 38 -4.56 4.84 8.33
N VAL A 39 -4.32 3.53 8.30
CA VAL A 39 -3.03 2.93 8.62
C VAL A 39 -2.64 1.98 7.49
N TRP A 40 -1.42 2.11 7.01
CA TRP A 40 -0.85 1.21 5.99
C TRP A 40 0.53 0.77 6.42
N THR A 41 0.80 -0.53 6.39
CA THR A 41 2.11 -1.09 6.75
C THR A 41 2.73 -1.77 5.54
N GLY A 42 3.98 -1.41 5.24
CA GLY A 42 4.83 -2.08 4.27
C GLY A 42 6.04 -2.70 4.96
N TYR A 43 6.71 -3.65 4.30
CA TYR A 43 7.96 -4.23 4.77
C TYR A 43 9.12 -3.75 3.91
N LEU A 44 10.18 -3.24 4.54
CA LEU A 44 11.44 -2.91 3.89
C LEU A 44 12.44 -4.04 4.14
N LEU A 45 13.00 -4.60 3.07
CA LEU A 45 14.12 -5.53 3.14
C LEU A 45 15.35 -4.86 2.55
N VAL A 46 16.40 -4.72 3.36
CA VAL A 46 17.70 -4.21 2.96
C VAL A 46 18.68 -5.37 2.98
N ALA A 47 19.26 -5.68 1.83
CA ALA A 47 20.27 -6.74 1.74
C ALA A 47 21.30 -6.42 0.67
N ASN A 48 22.44 -7.10 0.75
CA ASN A 48 23.53 -6.94 -0.21
C ASN A 48 23.07 -7.30 -1.65
N PRO A 49 23.23 -6.41 -2.64
CA PRO A 49 22.83 -6.67 -4.03
C PRO A 49 23.57 -7.86 -4.67
N LYS A 50 24.72 -8.27 -4.11
CA LYS A 50 25.49 -9.42 -4.59
C LYS A 50 25.02 -10.75 -4.03
N ASN A 51 24.01 -10.78 -3.15
CA ASN A 51 23.49 -12.02 -2.59
C ASN A 51 22.62 -12.74 -3.64
N PRO A 52 23.05 -13.90 -4.18
CA PRO A 52 22.29 -14.60 -5.22
C PRO A 52 20.98 -15.21 -4.70
N ASN A 53 20.77 -15.26 -3.38
CA ASN A 53 19.55 -15.81 -2.78
C ASN A 53 18.41 -14.79 -2.68
N ILE A 54 18.64 -13.51 -3.05
CA ILE A 54 17.65 -12.45 -2.90
C ILE A 54 17.35 -11.84 -4.27
N ASN A 55 16.13 -12.05 -4.75
CA ASN A 55 15.64 -11.40 -5.95
C ASN A 55 14.93 -10.09 -5.59
N PHE A 56 15.56 -8.96 -5.93
CA PHE A 56 14.93 -7.66 -5.81
C PHE A 56 14.00 -7.43 -7.01
N PHE A 57 12.70 -7.37 -6.73
CA PHE A 57 11.70 -6.97 -7.72
C PHE A 57 11.44 -5.48 -7.62
N LYS A 58 11.38 -4.81 -8.77
CA LYS A 58 10.97 -3.41 -8.82
C LYS A 58 9.50 -3.32 -8.40
N ALA A 59 9.19 -2.41 -7.48
CA ALA A 59 7.81 -2.09 -7.18
C ALA A 59 7.06 -1.69 -8.48
N PRO A 60 5.79 -2.09 -8.64
CA PRO A 60 5.00 -1.68 -9.78
C PRO A 60 4.96 -0.15 -9.87
N GLU A 61 5.10 0.38 -11.08
CA GLU A 61 4.94 1.81 -11.29
C GLU A 61 3.47 2.19 -11.06
N ALA A 62 3.21 3.35 -10.47
CA ALA A 62 1.84 3.78 -10.15
C ALA A 62 0.93 3.80 -11.39
N ALA A 63 1.49 4.04 -12.58
CA ALA A 63 0.77 3.99 -13.85
C ALA A 63 0.31 2.57 -14.25
N MET A 64 0.98 1.53 -13.74
CA MET A 64 0.66 0.12 -13.98
C MET A 64 -0.39 -0.43 -13.00
N LEU A 65 -0.71 0.31 -11.94
CA LEU A 65 -1.75 -0.10 -11.00
C LEU A 65 -3.13 0.02 -11.64
N PRO A 66 -4.08 -0.87 -11.30
CA PRO A 66 -5.45 -0.70 -11.75
C PRO A 66 -6.01 0.62 -11.23
N GLY A 67 -6.89 1.23 -12.01
CA GLY A 67 -7.67 2.37 -11.54
C GLY A 67 -8.56 1.97 -10.35
N ALA A 68 -8.98 2.97 -9.57
CA ALA A 68 -10.01 2.74 -8.56
C ALA A 68 -11.26 2.15 -9.23
N PRO A 69 -11.95 1.18 -8.59
CA PRO A 69 -13.22 0.68 -9.11
C PRO A 69 -14.25 1.79 -9.23
N GLY A 70 -15.30 1.55 -10.02
CA GLY A 70 -16.42 2.47 -10.12
C GLY A 70 -17.08 2.71 -8.76
N ARG A 71 -17.82 3.82 -8.63
CA ARG A 71 -18.49 4.18 -7.38
C ARG A 71 -19.37 3.01 -6.90
N PRO A 72 -19.22 2.55 -5.64
CA PRO A 72 -20.04 1.47 -5.12
C PRO A 72 -21.50 1.92 -4.98
N HIS A 73 -22.44 1.04 -5.29
CA HIS A 73 -23.88 1.22 -5.08
C HIS A 73 -24.48 -0.04 -4.42
N ALA A 74 -25.51 0.16 -3.60
CA ALA A 74 -26.23 -0.95 -2.97
C ALA A 74 -27.21 -1.55 -3.99
N LEU A 75 -27.13 -2.88 -4.19
CA LEU A 75 -28.02 -3.63 -5.06
C LEU A 75 -29.24 -4.14 -4.29
N ASN A 76 -29.02 -4.78 -3.13
CA ASN A 76 -30.05 -5.34 -2.27
C ASN A 76 -29.72 -5.08 -0.81
N GLN A 77 -30.75 -4.82 0.00
CA GLN A 77 -30.66 -4.60 1.44
C GLN A 77 -31.73 -5.46 2.12
N SER A 78 -31.33 -6.28 3.09
CA SER A 78 -32.21 -7.05 3.96
C SER A 78 -31.86 -6.75 5.42
N GLU A 79 -32.63 -7.30 6.36
CA GLU A 79 -32.47 -7.07 7.80
C GLU A 79 -31.06 -7.44 8.34
N GLY A 80 -30.29 -8.26 7.61
CA GLY A 80 -28.93 -8.63 8.00
C GLY A 80 -27.89 -8.65 6.87
N SER A 81 -28.26 -8.21 5.66
CA SER A 81 -27.33 -8.24 4.52
C SER A 81 -27.45 -7.03 3.61
N VAL A 82 -26.31 -6.57 3.13
CA VAL A 82 -26.23 -5.53 2.10
C VAL A 82 -25.36 -6.07 0.98
N THR A 83 -25.90 -6.14 -0.22
CA THR A 83 -25.15 -6.46 -1.44
C THR A 83 -24.68 -5.17 -2.07
N ILE A 84 -23.36 -4.99 -2.20
CA ILE A 84 -22.74 -3.81 -2.81
C ILE A 84 -22.10 -4.21 -4.13
N THR A 85 -22.37 -3.45 -5.17
CA THR A 85 -21.82 -3.62 -6.52
C THR A 85 -21.03 -2.38 -6.93
N TRP A 86 -19.97 -2.58 -7.70
CA TRP A 86 -19.13 -1.51 -8.27
C TRP A 86 -19.08 -1.65 -9.79
N GLY A 87 -18.96 -0.52 -10.50
CA GLY A 87 -18.77 -0.53 -11.95
C GLY A 87 -17.41 -1.11 -12.34
N LEU A 88 -17.37 -1.87 -13.44
CA LEU A 88 -16.14 -2.45 -14.00
C LEU A 88 -15.15 -1.35 -14.41
N ILE A 89 -13.86 -1.63 -14.18
CA ILE A 89 -12.77 -0.75 -14.61
C ILE A 89 -12.55 -0.98 -16.12
N THR A 90 -12.69 0.07 -16.94
CA THR A 90 -12.47 0.01 -18.40
C THR A 90 -11.00 0.14 -18.81
N LYS A 91 -10.05 0.19 -17.87
CA LYS A 91 -8.62 0.12 -18.19
C LYS A 91 -8.22 -1.33 -18.42
N LEU A 92 -7.89 -1.63 -19.68
CA LEU A 92 -7.48 -2.94 -20.21
C LEU A 92 -6.71 -3.82 -19.21
N GLY A 93 -7.31 -4.97 -18.87
CA GLY A 93 -6.57 -6.16 -18.41
C GLY A 93 -6.41 -6.37 -16.91
N LEU A 94 -6.85 -5.45 -16.04
CA LEU A 94 -6.70 -5.62 -14.57
C LEU A 94 -8.06 -5.80 -13.90
N LEU A 95 -8.43 -7.06 -13.66
CA LEU A 95 -9.58 -7.44 -12.84
C LEU A 95 -9.17 -7.36 -11.36
N VAL A 96 -9.74 -6.38 -10.64
CA VAL A 96 -9.61 -6.30 -9.18
C VAL A 96 -10.76 -7.11 -8.58
N SER A 97 -10.47 -8.32 -8.10
CA SER A 97 -11.39 -9.09 -7.26
C SER A 97 -11.05 -8.87 -5.79
N TRP A 98 -12.07 -8.58 -4.99
CA TRP A 98 -11.94 -8.58 -3.54
C TRP A 98 -12.19 -10.00 -3.04
N GLY A 99 -11.26 -10.54 -2.27
CA GLY A 99 -11.52 -11.70 -1.43
C GLY A 99 -11.99 -11.22 -0.06
N THR A 100 -13.15 -11.69 0.39
CA THR A 100 -13.38 -11.73 1.84
C THR A 100 -12.48 -12.82 2.41
N ARG A 101 -12.10 -12.68 3.68
CA ARG A 101 -11.48 -13.81 4.40
C ARG A 101 -12.44 -15.00 4.39
#